data_AF-A0A536IWS9-F1
#
_entry.id   AF-A0A536IWS9-F1
#
_cell.length_a   1.000
_cell.length_b   1.000
_cell.length_c   1.000
_cell.angle_alpha   90.00
_cell.angle_beta   90.00
_cell.angle_gamma   90.00
#
_symmetry.space_group_name_H-M   'P 1'
#
loop_
_entity.id
_entity.type
_entity.pdbx_description
1 polymer ?
#
loop_
_entity_poly.entity_id
_entity_poly.type
_entity_poly.pdbx_seq_one_letter_code
_entity_poly.pdbx_strand_id
1 'polypeptide(L)'
;MGRQSGLSPRRHAEPARRRARLQGLHCQRSRRRGQPVVTRHEYTLVDVFTDRKFRGNHLAVFHDGAGVSDTSMQAAAKELNLTEITFVVRAEHGGDHKIRIFGPRRELPFAGHPTIGTAFVLARGRDATLRLEEQVGTLQVTVRDGFTEMEQPLPTFERVADRDAVAASLALDAADLEPALPIEIGSSGLRFMFVAVKTLDAVRRASPRELAEAAYIFTTHTVEPGSTV
;
A
#
# COMPACT_ATOMS: atom_id res chain seq x y z
N MET A 1 87.44 -46.08 3.75
CA MET A 1 86.60 -46.93 4.62
C MET A 1 85.14 -46.52 4.41
N GLY A 2 84.18 -47.29 3.95
CA GLY A 2 84.13 -48.67 3.50
C GLY A 2 82.67 -49.00 3.14
N ARG A 3 82.41 -49.15 1.83
CA ARG A 3 81.52 -50.12 1.14
C ARG A 3 80.11 -50.46 1.67
N GLN A 4 79.12 -50.14 0.83
CA GLN A 4 78.20 -51.03 0.07
C GLN A 4 77.24 -52.02 0.75
N SER A 5 76.13 -52.21 -0.01
CA SER A 5 75.14 -53.30 -0.06
C SER A 5 73.97 -53.17 0.93
N GLY A 6 72.70 -53.12 0.53
CA GLY A 6 72.05 -53.56 -0.70
C GLY A 6 71.16 -54.75 -0.37
N LEU A 7 69.84 -54.60 -0.54
CA LEU A 7 68.86 -55.58 -1.05
C LEU A 7 67.43 -55.27 -0.54
N SER A 8 66.59 -54.80 -1.47
CA SER A 8 65.16 -55.13 -1.58
C SER A 8 65.00 -56.68 -1.69
N PRO A 9 63.80 -57.33 -1.57
CA PRO A 9 62.47 -56.79 -1.86
C PRO A 9 61.32 -57.36 -0.98
N ARG A 10 60.11 -56.81 -1.14
CA ARG A 10 58.97 -57.49 -1.80
C ARG A 10 57.70 -56.67 -1.63
N ARG A 11 57.20 -56.27 -2.80
CA ARG A 11 55.91 -55.63 -3.03
C ARG A 11 54.81 -56.62 -2.68
N HIS A 12 53.95 -56.28 -1.73
CA HIS A 12 52.59 -56.82 -1.72
C HIS A 12 51.70 -55.83 -2.47
N ALA A 13 51.34 -56.24 -3.68
CA ALA A 13 50.31 -55.61 -4.49
C ALA A 13 48.97 -55.83 -3.81
N GLU A 14 48.38 -54.75 -3.30
CA GLU A 14 46.99 -54.76 -2.85
C GLU A 14 46.06 -54.67 -4.07
N PRO A 15 44.93 -55.42 -4.09
CA PRO A 15 44.14 -55.59 -5.30
C PRO A 15 43.41 -54.31 -5.69
N ALA A 16 43.44 -54.02 -7.00
CA ALA A 16 42.63 -53.01 -7.65
C ALA A 16 41.14 -53.20 -7.29
N ARG A 17 40.62 -52.33 -6.40
CA ARG A 17 39.19 -52.24 -6.14
C ARG A 17 38.53 -51.65 -7.38
N ARG A 18 37.85 -52.53 -8.11
CA ARG A 18 36.98 -52.23 -9.26
C ARG A 18 36.14 -50.99 -9.00
N ARG A 19 36.23 -50.01 -9.90
CA ARG A 19 35.23 -48.95 -10.06
C ARG A 19 33.88 -49.60 -10.36
N ALA A 20 33.04 -49.75 -9.34
CA ALA A 20 31.61 -49.95 -9.58
C ALA A 20 31.05 -48.61 -10.08
N ARG A 21 30.76 -48.55 -11.38
CA ARG A 21 29.85 -47.55 -11.95
C ARG A 21 28.52 -47.70 -11.22
N LEU A 22 28.23 -46.83 -10.25
CA LEU A 22 26.85 -46.57 -9.84
C LEU A 22 26.21 -45.78 -10.97
N GLN A 23 25.65 -46.52 -11.92
CA GLN A 23 24.68 -46.01 -12.87
C GLN A 23 23.59 -45.28 -12.08
N GLY A 24 23.26 -44.07 -12.53
CA GLY A 24 22.36 -43.16 -11.85
C GLY A 24 21.05 -43.83 -11.47
N LEU A 25 20.85 -44.00 -10.16
CA LEU A 25 19.53 -44.00 -9.60
C LEU A 25 19.03 -42.56 -9.73
N HIS A 26 18.32 -42.31 -10.83
CA HIS A 26 17.35 -41.24 -10.92
C HIS A 26 16.41 -41.40 -9.73
N CYS A 27 16.72 -40.73 -8.62
CA CYS A 27 15.72 -40.41 -7.63
C CYS A 27 14.79 -39.41 -8.30
N GLN A 28 13.82 -39.95 -9.05
CA GLN A 28 12.62 -39.20 -9.38
C GLN A 28 12.02 -38.81 -8.04
N ARG A 29 12.32 -37.59 -7.59
CA ARG A 29 11.61 -36.94 -6.50
C ARG A 29 10.16 -36.91 -6.94
N SER A 30 9.40 -37.91 -6.48
CA SER A 30 7.96 -37.91 -6.60
C SER A 30 7.50 -36.60 -5.98
N ARG A 31 6.91 -35.72 -6.81
CA ARG A 31 6.20 -34.56 -6.30
C ARG A 31 5.17 -35.11 -5.33
N ARG A 32 5.32 -34.82 -4.03
CA ARG A 32 4.30 -35.14 -3.02
C ARG A 32 3.00 -34.49 -3.50
N ARG A 33 2.07 -35.29 -4.01
CA ARG A 33 0.70 -34.84 -4.32
C ARG A 33 0.11 -34.31 -3.00
N GLY A 34 -0.31 -33.05 -3.01
CA GLY A 34 -1.13 -32.49 -1.94
C GLY A 34 -0.45 -31.58 -0.91
N GLN A 35 0.78 -31.09 -1.13
CA GLN A 35 1.21 -29.91 -0.37
C GLN A 35 0.48 -28.68 -0.92
N PRO A 36 -0.19 -27.88 -0.06
CA PRO A 36 -0.72 -26.59 -0.48
C PRO A 36 0.41 -25.80 -1.15
N VAL A 37 0.14 -25.23 -2.32
CA VAL A 37 1.04 -24.23 -2.88
C VAL A 37 0.92 -23.02 -1.95
N VAL A 38 1.91 -22.88 -1.06
CA VAL A 38 2.00 -21.70 -0.19
C VAL A 38 2.63 -20.60 -1.01
N THR A 39 1.83 -19.61 -1.40
CA THR A 39 2.33 -18.38 -1.97
C THR A 39 2.68 -17.43 -0.82
N ARG A 40 3.88 -16.85 -0.86
CA ARG A 40 4.35 -15.91 0.17
C ARG A 40 4.41 -14.52 -0.46
N HIS A 41 3.75 -13.57 0.18
CA HIS A 41 3.85 -12.14 -0.15
C HIS A 41 4.33 -11.38 1.07
N GLU A 42 5.33 -10.53 0.88
CA GLU A 42 5.85 -9.64 1.90
C GLU A 42 5.14 -8.29 1.79
N TYR A 43 4.74 -7.75 2.94
CA TYR A 43 4.22 -6.41 3.03
C TYR A 43 4.86 -5.65 4.18
N THR A 44 4.87 -4.33 4.08
CA THR A 44 5.24 -3.42 5.18
C THR A 44 3.98 -2.74 5.68
N LEU A 45 3.75 -2.79 6.99
CA LEU A 45 2.73 -1.96 7.65
C LEU A 45 3.35 -0.60 7.95
N VAL A 46 2.72 0.47 7.47
CA VAL A 46 3.14 1.86 7.65
C VAL A 46 2.01 2.67 8.27
N ASP A 47 2.39 3.51 9.23
CA ASP A 47 1.55 4.55 9.82
C ASP A 47 1.77 5.85 9.03
N VAL A 48 0.83 6.21 8.16
CA VAL A 48 0.94 7.37 7.25
C VAL A 48 0.46 8.65 7.95
N PHE A 49 1.05 9.80 7.60
CA PHE A 49 0.78 11.12 8.20
C PHE A 49 1.11 11.23 9.70
N THR A 50 2.12 10.50 10.16
CA THR A 50 2.58 10.55 11.54
C THR A 50 4.06 10.21 11.64
N ASP A 51 4.73 10.74 12.66
CA ASP A 51 6.07 10.34 13.11
C ASP A 51 6.02 9.39 14.33
N ARG A 52 4.82 9.13 14.85
CA ARG A 52 4.56 8.25 16.01
C ARG A 52 3.94 6.93 15.57
N LYS A 53 4.45 5.84 16.14
CA LYS A 53 3.90 4.49 15.95
C LYS A 53 2.45 4.40 16.40
N PHE A 54 1.65 3.63 15.67
CA PHE A 54 0.24 3.33 15.93
C PHE A 54 -0.66 4.57 15.93
N ARG A 55 -0.33 5.54 15.08
CA ARG A 55 -1.07 6.79 14.86
C ARG A 55 -1.23 7.03 13.35
N GLY A 56 -1.92 8.10 12.98
CA GLY A 56 -2.14 8.41 11.57
C GLY A 56 -3.06 7.40 10.88
N ASN A 57 -2.85 7.17 9.59
CA ASN A 57 -3.65 6.24 8.79
C ASN A 57 -2.82 5.01 8.41
N HIS A 58 -3.28 3.84 8.80
CA HIS A 58 -2.54 2.59 8.61
C HIS A 58 -2.66 2.07 7.18
N LEU A 59 -1.53 1.64 6.62
CA LEU A 59 -1.41 1.13 5.27
C LEU A 59 -0.56 -0.14 5.24
N ALA A 60 -1.05 -1.19 4.59
CA ALA A 60 -0.21 -2.34 4.23
C ALA A 60 0.26 -2.22 2.77
N VAL A 61 1.57 -2.15 2.57
CA VAL A 61 2.21 -2.05 1.25
C VAL A 61 2.79 -3.41 0.88
N PHE A 62 2.18 -4.13 -0.07
CA PHE A 62 2.72 -5.36 -0.64
C PHE A 62 3.78 -5.02 -1.71
N HIS A 63 5.00 -5.53 -1.51
CA HIS A 63 6.17 -5.11 -2.30
C HIS A 63 6.18 -5.68 -3.71
N ASP A 64 5.49 -6.80 -3.93
CA ASP A 64 5.37 -7.47 -5.22
C ASP A 64 3.97 -8.08 -5.37
N GLY A 65 3.17 -7.46 -6.24
CA GLY A 65 1.86 -7.95 -6.65
C GLY A 65 1.87 -8.73 -7.97
N ALA A 66 3.04 -9.01 -8.56
CA ALA A 66 3.11 -9.76 -9.81
C ALA A 66 2.50 -11.15 -9.66
N GLY A 67 1.59 -11.50 -10.57
CA GLY A 67 0.90 -12.79 -10.55
C GLY A 67 -0.15 -12.96 -9.45
N VAL A 68 -0.41 -11.93 -8.63
CA VAL A 68 -1.54 -11.92 -7.69
C VAL A 68 -2.80 -11.52 -8.46
N SER A 69 -3.82 -12.37 -8.41
CA SER A 69 -5.10 -12.07 -9.05
C SER A 69 -5.86 -10.97 -8.31
N ASP A 70 -6.70 -10.23 -9.02
CA ASP A 70 -7.58 -9.19 -8.48
C ASP A 70 -8.44 -9.71 -7.32
N THR A 71 -8.99 -10.92 -7.47
CA THR A 71 -9.75 -11.59 -6.40
C THR A 71 -8.90 -11.81 -5.16
N SER A 72 -7.63 -12.20 -5.31
CA SER A 72 -6.71 -12.40 -4.19
C SER A 72 -6.29 -11.08 -3.54
N MET A 73 -6.03 -10.04 -4.34
CA MET A 73 -5.74 -8.69 -3.84
C MET A 73 -6.93 -8.13 -3.03
N GLN A 74 -8.14 -8.27 -3.57
CA GLN A 74 -9.36 -7.85 -2.88
C GLN A 74 -9.64 -8.67 -1.62
N ALA A 75 -9.38 -9.99 -1.65
CA ALA A 75 -9.49 -10.85 -0.48
C ALA A 75 -8.49 -10.45 0.61
N ALA A 76 -7.25 -10.13 0.25
CA ALA A 76 -6.24 -9.63 1.18
C ALA A 76 -6.66 -8.30 1.82
N ALA A 77 -7.25 -7.38 1.04
CA ALA A 77 -7.75 -6.11 1.56
C ALA A 77 -8.87 -6.32 2.58
N LYS A 78 -9.78 -7.26 2.29
CA LYS A 78 -10.86 -7.65 3.20
C LYS A 78 -10.33 -8.34 4.46
N GLU A 79 -9.33 -9.20 4.34
CA GLU A 79 -8.71 -9.94 5.44
C GLU A 79 -7.98 -9.01 6.41
N LEU A 80 -7.15 -8.09 5.88
CA LEU A 80 -6.39 -7.14 6.69
C LEU A 80 -7.28 -6.05 7.30
N ASN A 81 -8.41 -5.74 6.66
CA ASN A 81 -9.43 -4.81 7.14
C ASN A 81 -8.86 -3.45 7.61
N LEU A 82 -7.83 -2.98 6.91
CA LEU A 82 -7.35 -1.60 6.98
C LEU A 82 -8.20 -0.71 6.06
N THR A 83 -8.05 0.61 6.16
CA THR A 83 -8.72 1.55 5.25
C THR A 83 -8.38 1.18 3.80
N GLU A 84 -7.09 1.00 3.51
CA GLU A 84 -6.59 0.52 2.23
C GLU A 84 -5.33 -0.34 2.40
N ILE A 85 -5.04 -1.13 1.36
CA ILE A 85 -3.76 -1.79 1.12
C ILE A 85 -3.29 -1.50 -0.30
N THR A 86 -1.99 -1.61 -0.55
CA THR A 86 -1.41 -1.43 -1.89
C THR A 86 -0.65 -2.63 -2.37
N PHE A 87 -0.69 -2.86 -3.68
CA PHE A 87 0.20 -3.79 -4.38
C PHE A 87 1.07 -3.01 -5.35
N VAL A 88 2.39 -3.13 -5.18
CA VAL A 88 3.35 -2.63 -6.16
C VAL A 88 3.47 -3.64 -7.29
N VAL A 89 3.22 -3.19 -8.52
CA VAL A 89 3.33 -3.99 -9.73
C VAL A 89 4.19 -3.25 -10.77
N ARG A 90 4.50 -3.94 -11.88
CA ARG A 90 5.29 -3.36 -12.96
C ARG A 90 4.53 -2.22 -13.64
N ALA A 91 5.21 -1.09 -13.80
CA ALA A 91 4.75 0.05 -14.59
C ALA A 91 4.59 -0.31 -16.09
N GLU A 92 3.62 0.30 -16.75
CA GLU A 92 3.21 0.01 -18.13
C GLU A 92 3.31 1.25 -19.04
N HIS A 93 3.28 2.45 -18.47
CA HIS A 93 3.22 3.75 -19.15
C HIS A 93 4.46 4.61 -18.85
N GLY A 94 5.59 3.95 -18.63
CA GLY A 94 6.90 4.56 -18.44
C GLY A 94 7.14 5.16 -17.06
N GLY A 95 6.25 4.96 -16.08
CA GLY A 95 6.51 5.22 -14.66
C GLY A 95 7.55 4.27 -14.05
N ASP A 96 7.95 4.54 -12.81
CA ASP A 96 8.89 3.70 -12.07
C ASP A 96 8.19 2.45 -11.52
N HIS A 97 6.99 2.64 -10.99
CA HIS A 97 6.14 1.58 -10.44
C HIS A 97 4.67 1.86 -10.77
N LYS A 98 3.86 0.80 -10.88
CA LYS A 98 2.41 0.92 -10.87
C LYS A 98 1.90 0.45 -9.51
N ILE A 99 0.94 1.16 -8.95
CA ILE A 99 0.34 0.83 -7.65
C ILE A 99 -1.13 0.52 -7.87
N ARG A 100 -1.59 -0.58 -7.28
CA ARG A 100 -3.02 -0.88 -7.17
C ARG A 100 -3.46 -0.71 -5.73
N ILE A 101 -4.58 -0.03 -5.53
CA ILE A 101 -5.06 0.36 -4.20
C ILE A 101 -6.38 -0.36 -3.94
N PHE A 102 -6.46 -1.13 -2.87
CA PHE A 102 -7.67 -1.87 -2.51
C PHE A 102 -8.15 -1.48 -1.12
N GLY A 103 -9.41 -1.07 -1.03
CA GLY A 103 -10.14 -1.05 0.24
C GLY A 103 -10.86 -2.38 0.46
N PRO A 104 -11.51 -2.59 1.62
CA PRO A 104 -12.15 -3.88 1.96
C PRO A 104 -13.27 -4.31 1.00
N ARG A 105 -13.83 -3.37 0.22
CA ARG A 105 -15.00 -3.61 -0.64
C ARG A 105 -14.70 -3.58 -2.14
N ARG A 106 -13.71 -2.80 -2.57
CA ARG A 106 -13.37 -2.58 -3.98
C ARG A 106 -11.96 -2.03 -4.14
N GLU A 107 -11.44 -2.12 -5.35
CA GLU A 107 -10.30 -1.33 -5.79
C GLU A 107 -10.67 0.15 -5.90
N LEU A 108 -9.74 1.03 -5.54
CA LEU A 108 -9.85 2.48 -5.70
C LEU A 108 -8.95 2.92 -6.86
N PRO A 109 -9.40 3.88 -7.68
CA PRO A 109 -8.60 4.39 -8.79
C PRO A 109 -7.40 5.23 -8.32
N PHE A 110 -7.51 5.81 -7.12
CA PHE A 110 -6.54 6.69 -6.47
C PHE A 110 -6.89 6.82 -4.99
N ALA A 111 -5.89 7.01 -4.13
CA ALA A 111 -6.07 7.52 -2.78
C ALA A 111 -4.76 8.13 -2.28
N GLY A 112 -4.82 9.28 -1.60
CA GLY A 112 -3.60 10.03 -1.24
C GLY A 112 -2.69 9.31 -0.25
N HIS A 113 -3.21 8.85 0.89
CA HIS A 113 -2.39 8.19 1.91
C HIS A 113 -1.74 6.88 1.42
N PRO A 114 -2.43 6.04 0.61
CA PRO A 114 -1.81 4.86 0.01
C PRO A 114 -0.69 5.21 -0.96
N THR A 115 -0.84 6.25 -1.77
CA THR A 115 0.20 6.70 -2.71
C THR A 115 1.45 7.18 -1.99
N ILE A 116 1.33 8.13 -1.04
CA ILE A 116 2.50 8.66 -0.33
C ILE A 116 3.13 7.62 0.60
N GLY A 117 2.35 6.77 1.25
CA GLY A 117 2.86 5.70 2.11
C GLY A 117 3.63 4.65 1.31
N THR A 118 3.13 4.29 0.12
CA THR A 118 3.83 3.38 -0.78
C THR A 118 5.13 4.00 -1.31
N ALA A 119 5.11 5.27 -1.70
CA ALA A 119 6.30 5.99 -2.14
C ALA A 119 7.38 6.01 -1.04
N PHE A 120 6.99 6.28 0.21
CA PHE A 120 7.88 6.26 1.37
C PHE A 120 8.55 4.89 1.56
N VAL A 121 7.79 3.80 1.44
CA VAL A 121 8.33 2.43 1.49
C VAL A 121 9.29 2.15 0.34
N LEU A 122 8.93 2.56 -0.88
CA LEU A 122 9.76 2.37 -2.09
C LEU A 122 11.07 3.16 -2.04
N ALA A 123 11.08 4.32 -1.39
CA ALA A 123 12.26 5.15 -1.22
C ALA A 123 13.33 4.49 -0.33
N ARG A 124 12.93 3.56 0.55
CA ARG A 124 13.82 2.79 1.44
C ARG A 124 14.72 3.68 2.31
N GLY A 125 14.15 4.74 2.87
CA GLY A 125 14.85 5.67 3.76
C GLY A 125 15.86 6.58 3.05
N ARG A 126 15.73 6.77 1.73
CA ARG A 126 16.54 7.69 0.94
C ARG A 126 15.66 8.74 0.29
N ASP A 127 16.24 9.87 -0.07
CA ASP A 127 15.57 10.83 -0.93
C ASP A 127 15.31 10.22 -2.32
N ALA A 128 14.11 10.45 -2.84
CA ALA A 128 13.69 9.92 -4.13
C ALA A 128 12.58 10.79 -4.74
N THR A 129 12.57 10.90 -6.06
CA THR A 129 11.39 11.36 -6.81
C THR A 129 10.92 10.17 -7.65
N LEU A 130 9.69 9.74 -7.44
CA LEU A 130 9.09 8.57 -8.05
C LEU A 130 7.90 8.97 -8.91
N ARG A 131 7.80 8.36 -10.08
CA ARG A 131 6.64 8.43 -10.97
C ARG A 131 5.80 7.17 -10.79
N LEU A 132 4.69 7.29 -10.08
CA LEU A 132 3.82 6.19 -9.72
C LEU A 132 2.60 6.16 -10.64
N GLU A 133 2.40 5.05 -11.35
CA GLU A 133 1.21 4.84 -12.17
C GLU A 133 0.06 4.32 -11.33
N GLU A 134 -1.08 4.99 -11.46
CA GLU A 134 -2.36 4.59 -10.87
C GLU A 134 -3.45 4.68 -11.94
N GLN A 135 -4.70 4.33 -11.61
CA GLN A 135 -5.79 4.38 -12.60
C GLN A 135 -6.13 5.81 -13.03
N VAL A 136 -5.78 6.81 -12.21
CA VAL A 136 -5.93 8.24 -12.52
C VAL A 136 -4.76 8.81 -13.36
N GLY A 137 -3.78 7.99 -13.73
CA GLY A 137 -2.60 8.40 -14.48
C GLY A 137 -1.31 8.29 -13.66
N THR A 138 -0.25 8.96 -14.14
CA THR A 138 1.05 8.95 -13.46
C THR A 138 1.19 10.16 -12.54
N LEU A 139 1.47 9.90 -11.27
CA LEU A 139 1.66 10.89 -10.22
C LEU A 139 3.15 11.01 -9.88
N GLN A 140 3.63 12.24 -9.69
CA GLN A 140 4.96 12.50 -9.18
C GLN A 140 4.92 12.61 -7.65
N VAL A 141 5.74 11.82 -6.98
CA VAL A 141 5.88 11.82 -5.52
C VAL A 141 7.34 12.01 -5.15
N THR A 142 7.63 12.99 -4.30
CA THR A 142 8.97 13.27 -3.80
C THR A 142 9.04 12.91 -2.33
N VAL A 143 10.01 12.07 -1.98
CA VAL A 143 10.42 11.76 -0.61
C VAL A 143 11.71 12.52 -0.33
N ARG A 144 11.73 13.36 0.71
CA ARG A 144 12.91 14.12 1.12
C ARG A 144 12.93 14.28 2.63
N ASP A 145 14.08 14.00 3.25
CA ASP A 145 14.28 14.19 4.70
C ASP A 145 13.20 13.51 5.57
N GLY A 146 12.70 12.37 5.13
CA GLY A 146 11.62 11.63 5.80
C GLY A 146 10.21 12.19 5.58
N PHE A 147 10.06 13.27 4.82
CA PHE A 147 8.78 13.83 4.39
C PHE A 147 8.41 13.34 2.99
N THR A 148 7.10 13.24 2.69
CA THR A 148 6.62 12.80 1.37
C THR A 148 5.58 13.77 0.83
N GLU A 149 5.82 14.26 -0.39
CA GLU A 149 4.99 15.20 -1.12
C GLU A 149 4.53 14.60 -2.43
N MET A 150 3.28 14.87 -2.82
CA MET A 150 2.70 14.40 -4.08
C MET A 150 2.07 15.55 -4.82
N GLU A 151 2.31 15.61 -6.13
CA GLU A 151 1.63 16.53 -7.02
C GLU A 151 0.28 15.93 -7.45
N GLN A 152 -0.80 16.65 -7.15
CA GLN A 152 -2.16 16.29 -7.57
C GLN A 152 -2.68 17.25 -8.63
N PRO A 153 -3.61 16.82 -9.49
CA PRO A 153 -4.33 17.73 -10.38
C PRO A 153 -4.99 18.87 -9.59
N LEU A 154 -5.07 20.05 -10.22
CA LEU A 154 -5.82 21.16 -9.64
C LEU A 154 -7.27 20.74 -9.41
N PRO A 155 -7.82 21.01 -8.21
CA PRO A 155 -9.17 20.57 -7.89
C PRO A 155 -10.21 21.34 -8.70
N THR A 156 -11.30 20.65 -9.05
CA THR A 156 -12.54 21.28 -9.55
C THR A 156 -13.58 21.30 -8.43
N PHE A 157 -14.48 22.28 -8.47
CA PHE A 157 -15.54 22.44 -7.48
C PHE A 157 -16.89 22.68 -8.15
N GLU A 158 -17.92 22.03 -7.61
CA GLU A 158 -19.31 22.19 -8.01
C GLU A 158 -20.16 22.55 -6.79
N ARG A 159 -20.98 23.61 -6.89
CA ARG A 159 -21.79 24.07 -5.77
C ARG A 159 -23.05 23.23 -5.59
N VAL A 160 -23.34 22.84 -4.35
CA VAL A 160 -24.59 22.19 -3.95
C VAL A 160 -25.54 23.24 -3.38
N ALA A 161 -26.71 23.38 -4.00
CA ALA A 161 -27.67 24.43 -3.64
C ALA A 161 -28.59 24.04 -2.48
N ASP A 162 -29.03 22.78 -2.43
CA ASP A 162 -30.02 22.30 -1.46
C ASP A 162 -29.38 21.99 -0.10
N ARG A 163 -29.23 23.03 0.72
CA ARG A 163 -28.60 22.94 2.04
C ARG A 163 -29.43 22.12 3.03
N ASP A 164 -30.75 22.16 2.91
CA ASP A 164 -31.66 21.46 3.82
C ASP A 164 -31.59 19.95 3.58
N ALA A 165 -31.58 19.52 2.31
CA ALA A 165 -31.37 18.11 1.96
C ALA A 165 -29.99 17.60 2.42
N VAL A 166 -28.94 18.42 2.27
CA VAL A 166 -27.60 18.07 2.78
C VAL A 166 -27.62 17.92 4.31
N ALA A 167 -28.18 18.88 5.04
CA ALA A 167 -28.28 18.80 6.50
C ALA A 167 -29.00 17.52 6.95
N ALA A 168 -30.16 17.22 6.34
CA ALA A 168 -30.92 16.01 6.63
C ALA A 168 -30.11 14.72 6.36
N SER A 169 -29.35 14.68 5.27
CA SER A 169 -28.50 13.53 4.92
C SER A 169 -27.34 13.33 5.91
N LEU A 170 -26.97 14.37 6.64
CA LEU A 170 -25.98 14.34 7.72
C LEU A 170 -26.61 14.14 9.11
N ALA A 171 -27.93 13.98 9.20
CA ALA A 171 -28.69 13.99 10.45
C ALA A 171 -28.46 15.25 11.30
N LEU A 172 -28.35 16.41 10.63
CA LEU A 172 -28.20 17.73 11.22
C LEU A 172 -29.37 18.64 10.87
N ASP A 173 -29.51 19.73 11.62
CA ASP A 173 -30.42 20.81 11.25
C ASP A 173 -29.72 21.77 10.28
N ALA A 174 -30.48 22.41 9.37
CA ALA A 174 -29.92 23.42 8.47
C ALA A 174 -29.25 24.58 9.23
N ALA A 175 -29.70 24.86 10.46
CA ALA A 175 -29.12 25.84 11.35
C ALA A 175 -27.74 25.45 11.90
N ASP A 176 -27.35 24.18 11.84
CA ASP A 176 -26.01 23.72 12.23
C ASP A 176 -24.95 24.04 11.16
N LEU A 177 -25.37 24.21 9.90
CA LEU A 177 -24.47 24.51 8.78
C LEU A 177 -23.95 25.95 8.87
N GLU A 178 -22.72 26.18 8.41
CA GLU A 178 -22.10 27.50 8.35
C GLU A 178 -22.66 28.31 7.16
N PRO A 179 -23.52 29.34 7.38
CA PRO A 179 -24.20 30.04 6.30
C PRO A 179 -23.26 30.88 5.41
N ALA A 180 -22.13 31.33 5.92
CA ALA A 180 -21.19 32.14 5.16
C ALA A 180 -20.35 31.33 4.17
N LEU A 181 -20.30 30.00 4.32
CA LEU A 181 -19.49 29.11 3.49
C LEU A 181 -20.36 28.27 2.53
N PRO A 182 -19.85 28.02 1.31
CA PRO A 182 -20.54 27.19 0.35
C PRO A 182 -20.53 25.72 0.77
N ILE A 183 -21.48 24.95 0.24
CA ILE A 183 -21.39 23.49 0.19
C ILE A 183 -20.95 23.15 -1.23
N GLU A 184 -19.84 22.44 -1.35
CA GLU A 184 -19.22 22.16 -2.65
C GLU A 184 -18.78 20.70 -2.74
N ILE A 185 -18.95 20.11 -3.92
CA ILE A 185 -18.31 18.84 -4.27
C ILE A 185 -16.99 19.19 -4.94
N GLY A 186 -15.89 18.89 -4.25
CA GLY A 186 -14.52 19.07 -4.75
C GLY A 186 -13.94 17.77 -5.31
N SER A 187 -13.09 17.85 -6.32
CA SER A 187 -12.39 16.68 -6.87
C SER A 187 -11.00 17.01 -7.41
N SER A 188 -10.00 16.28 -6.95
CA SER A 188 -8.68 16.12 -7.60
C SER A 188 -8.50 14.72 -8.21
N GLY A 189 -9.60 13.97 -8.36
CA GLY A 189 -9.63 12.58 -8.86
C GLY A 189 -10.79 11.79 -8.24
N LEU A 190 -10.94 11.88 -6.92
CA LEU A 190 -12.11 11.41 -6.18
C LEU A 190 -12.98 12.60 -5.77
N ARG A 191 -14.30 12.41 -5.82
CA ARG A 191 -15.29 13.42 -5.44
C ARG A 191 -15.57 13.36 -3.94
N PHE A 192 -15.47 14.50 -3.27
CA PHE A 192 -15.85 14.66 -1.87
C PHE A 192 -16.74 15.89 -1.70
N MET A 193 -17.80 15.76 -0.91
CA MET A 193 -18.63 16.90 -0.52
C MET A 193 -18.03 17.58 0.71
N PHE A 194 -17.83 18.88 0.66
CA PHE A 194 -17.33 19.69 1.75
C PHE A 194 -18.48 20.45 2.39
N VAL A 195 -18.72 20.21 3.68
CA VAL A 195 -19.81 20.79 4.44
C VAL A 195 -19.25 21.46 5.69
N ALA A 196 -19.24 22.80 5.67
CA ALA A 196 -18.88 23.58 6.84
C ALA A 196 -20.05 23.64 7.83
N VAL A 197 -19.78 23.39 9.11
CA VAL A 197 -20.71 23.50 10.23
C VAL A 197 -20.20 24.48 11.27
N LYS A 198 -21.11 25.07 12.02
CA LYS A 198 -20.81 26.16 12.95
C LYS A 198 -19.97 25.74 14.15
N THR A 199 -20.07 24.48 14.58
CA THR A 199 -19.48 24.03 15.84
C THR A 199 -18.86 22.66 15.75
N LEU A 200 -17.91 22.39 16.65
CA LEU A 200 -17.36 21.05 16.84
C LEU A 200 -18.42 20.04 17.29
N ASP A 201 -19.42 20.49 18.06
CA ASP A 201 -20.55 19.64 18.45
C ASP A 201 -21.33 19.17 17.22
N ALA A 202 -21.62 20.06 16.26
CA ALA A 202 -22.26 19.68 15.01
C ALA A 202 -21.43 18.65 14.21
N VAL A 203 -20.10 18.80 14.17
CA VAL A 203 -19.22 17.78 13.55
C VAL A 203 -19.38 16.41 14.24
N ARG A 204 -19.44 16.39 15.58
CA ARG A 204 -19.56 15.16 16.37
C ARG A 204 -20.94 14.50 16.27
N ARG A 205 -22.01 15.31 16.14
CA ARG A 205 -23.39 14.83 15.98
C ARG A 205 -23.68 14.33 14.57
N ALA A 206 -22.94 14.81 13.57
CA ALA A 206 -23.15 14.44 12.18
C ALA A 206 -23.07 12.91 12.00
N SER A 207 -24.10 12.35 11.37
CA SER A 207 -24.23 10.93 11.08
C SER A 207 -24.63 10.78 9.62
N PRO A 208 -23.67 10.77 8.68
CA PRO A 208 -23.93 10.62 7.25
C PRO A 208 -24.75 9.37 6.94
N ARG A 209 -25.83 9.52 6.16
CA ARG A 209 -26.67 8.43 5.67
C ARG A 209 -26.92 8.63 4.18
N GLU A 210 -26.79 7.54 3.42
CA GLU A 210 -27.19 7.48 2.01
C GLU A 210 -26.60 8.59 1.11
N LEU A 211 -25.39 9.07 1.42
CA LEU A 211 -24.71 10.03 0.56
C LEU A 211 -24.20 9.37 -0.73
N ALA A 212 -24.36 10.08 -1.85
CA ALA A 212 -23.78 9.68 -3.14
C ALA A 212 -22.24 9.79 -3.11
N GLU A 213 -21.71 10.85 -2.48
CA GLU A 213 -20.28 11.08 -2.28
C GLU A 213 -19.88 10.97 -0.79
N ALA A 214 -18.62 10.64 -0.53
CA ALA A 214 -18.08 10.81 0.81
C ALA A 214 -18.05 12.30 1.19
N ALA A 215 -18.32 12.63 2.46
CA ALA A 215 -18.39 14.01 2.92
C ALA A 215 -17.31 14.34 3.97
N TYR A 216 -16.66 15.49 3.80
CA TYR A 216 -15.86 16.16 4.81
C TYR A 216 -16.75 17.17 5.55
N ILE A 217 -16.99 16.90 6.82
CA ILE A 217 -17.80 17.74 7.70
C ILE A 217 -16.84 18.40 8.67
N PHE A 218 -16.73 19.72 8.60
CA PHE A 218 -15.69 20.46 9.31
C PHE A 218 -16.22 21.76 9.88
N THR A 219 -15.51 22.31 10.87
CA THR A 219 -15.77 23.65 11.41
C THR A 219 -14.50 24.46 11.35
N THR A 220 -14.61 25.78 11.18
CA THR A 220 -13.48 26.71 11.23
C THR A 220 -13.03 27.01 12.66
N HIS A 221 -13.74 26.50 13.67
CA HIS A 221 -13.36 26.63 15.07
C HIS A 221 -12.13 25.78 15.36
N THR A 222 -11.00 26.44 15.61
CA THR A 222 -9.76 25.77 16.02
C THR A 222 -9.89 25.23 17.44
N VAL A 223 -9.76 23.91 17.60
CA VAL A 223 -9.84 23.25 18.92
C VAL A 223 -8.51 23.36 19.67
N GLU A 224 -7.39 23.24 18.96
CA GLU A 224 -6.04 23.40 19.49
C GLU A 224 -5.20 24.24 18.51
N PRO A 225 -4.70 25.42 18.90
CA PRO A 225 -3.82 26.22 18.06
C PRO A 225 -2.59 25.41 17.64
N GLY A 226 -2.42 25.19 16.33
CA GLY A 226 -1.30 24.42 15.76
C GLY A 226 -1.59 22.94 15.48
N SER A 227 -2.79 22.44 15.78
CA SER A 227 -3.20 21.09 15.38
C SER A 227 -3.79 21.09 13.97
N THR A 228 -3.03 20.65 12.98
CA THR A 228 -3.57 20.22 11.68
C THR A 228 -3.95 18.75 11.77
N VAL A 229 -5.26 18.44 11.78
CA VAL A 229 -5.78 17.11 11.47
C VAL A 229 -6.78 17.26 10.35
#